data_AF-A0A538GEJ1-F1
#
_entry.id   AF-A0A538GEJ1-F1
#
_cell.length_a   1.000
_cell.length_b   1.000
_cell.length_c   1.000
_cell.angle_alpha   90.00
_cell.angle_beta   90.00
_cell.angle_gamma   90.00
#
_symmetry.space_group_name_H-M   'P 1'
#
loop_
_entity.id
_entity.type
_entity.pdbx_description
1 polymer ?
#
loop_
_entity_poly.entity_id
_entity_poly.type
_entity_poly.pdbx_seq_one_letter_code
_entity_poly.pdbx_strand_id
1 'polypeptide(L)'
;MAATVTPSLVQQFASMKPADFAATIEPKWQVAQRLVKEIQGAVEKGHLTPLDGARTISAVAATLFGYDEFILREISPETLLASTPSRR
;
A
#
# COMPACT_ATOMS: atom_id res chain seq x y z
N MET A 1 5.39 21.07 36.19
CA MET A 1 5.44 19.80 35.44
C MET A 1 6.16 20.07 34.13
N ALA A 2 7.30 19.42 33.88
CA ALA A 2 8.02 19.57 32.62
C ALA A 2 7.18 18.93 31.51
N ALA A 3 6.72 19.72 30.54
CA ALA A 3 6.01 19.20 29.39
C ALA A 3 6.98 18.31 28.60
N THR A 4 6.74 17.00 28.58
CA THR A 4 7.42 16.07 27.68
C THR A 4 7.02 16.44 26.26
N VAL A 5 7.89 17.20 25.58
CA VAL A 5 7.71 17.52 24.16
C VAL A 5 7.95 16.24 23.37
N THR A 6 6.90 15.74 22.71
CA THR A 6 7.05 14.62 21.78
C THR A 6 7.78 15.14 20.54
N PRO A 7 8.97 14.61 20.21
CA PRO A 7 9.69 15.04 19.02
C PRO A 7 8.88 14.73 17.75
N SER A 8 8.99 15.57 16.73
CA SER A 8 8.35 15.32 15.43
C SER A 8 8.89 14.04 14.78
N LEU A 9 8.13 13.40 13.90
CA LEU A 9 8.60 12.21 13.16
C LEU A 9 9.92 12.47 12.43
N VAL A 10 10.08 13.66 11.85
CA VAL A 10 11.33 14.07 11.20
C VAL A 10 12.49 14.07 12.19
N GLN A 11 12.29 14.63 13.38
CA GLN A 11 13.32 14.70 14.40
C GLN A 11 13.62 13.34 15.03
N GLN A 12 12.61 12.47 15.17
CA GLN A 12 12.79 11.08 15.57
C GLN A 12 13.67 10.34 14.57
N PHE A 13 13.31 10.36 13.27
CA PHE A 13 14.09 9.67 12.23
C PHE A 13 15.49 10.26 12.02
N ALA A 14 15.65 11.58 12.10
CA ALA A 14 16.95 12.23 11.98
C ALA A 14 17.91 11.89 13.13
N SER A 15 17.37 11.53 14.31
CA SER A 15 18.16 11.12 15.47
C SER A 15 18.47 9.62 15.53
N MET A 16 17.89 8.81 14.63
CA MET A 16 18.12 7.37 14.58
C MET A 16 19.47 7.04 13.95
N LYS A 17 20.07 5.93 14.39
CA LYS A 17 21.20 5.34 13.67
C LYS A 17 20.72 4.80 12.32
N PRO A 18 21.56 4.79 11.27
CA PRO A 18 21.15 4.33 9.94
C PRO A 18 20.53 2.92 9.92
N ALA A 19 21.05 1.99 10.73
CA ALA A 19 20.53 0.63 10.83
C ALA A 19 19.11 0.59 11.43
N ASP A 20 18.85 1.39 12.45
CA ASP A 20 17.55 1.48 13.13
C ASP A 20 16.51 2.17 12.22
N PHE A 21 16.96 3.20 11.49
CA PHE A 21 16.14 3.87 10.47
C PHE A 21 15.71 2.90 9.36
N ALA A 22 16.66 2.14 8.80
CA ALA A 22 16.37 1.18 7.74
C ALA A 22 15.41 0.08 8.19
N ALA A 23 15.55 -0.42 9.43
CA ALA A 23 14.64 -1.42 10.00
C ALA A 23 13.22 -0.89 10.23
N THR A 24 13.04 0.43 10.36
CA THR A 24 11.76 1.08 10.60
C THR A 24 11.05 1.48 9.30
N ILE A 25 11.74 1.44 8.15
CA ILE A 25 11.14 1.75 6.85
C ILE A 25 10.55 0.49 6.24
N GLU A 26 9.24 0.48 6.05
CA GLU A 26 8.58 -0.52 5.22
C GLU A 26 8.68 -0.14 3.73
N PRO A 27 9.24 -0.99 2.86
CA PRO A 27 9.29 -0.72 1.43
C PRO A 27 7.88 -0.55 0.84
N LYS A 28 7.68 0.52 0.06
CA LYS A 28 6.38 0.84 -0.57
C LYS A 28 5.75 -0.33 -1.33
N TRP A 29 6.56 -1.15 -2.00
CA TRP A 29 6.10 -2.32 -2.73
C TRP A 29 5.54 -3.43 -1.83
N GLN A 30 6.09 -3.62 -0.62
CA GLN A 30 5.57 -4.58 0.35
C GLN A 30 4.21 -4.12 0.90
N VAL A 31 4.10 -2.82 1.21
CA VAL A 31 2.84 -2.20 1.62
C VAL A 31 1.78 -2.37 0.54
N ALA A 32 2.12 -2.07 -0.72
CA ALA A 32 1.22 -2.21 -1.85
C ALA A 32 0.72 -3.66 -2.02
N GLN A 33 1.62 -4.65 -1.94
CA GLN A 33 1.24 -6.07 -2.04
C GLN A 33 0.25 -6.50 -0.97
N ARG A 34 0.45 -6.07 0.28
CA ARG A 34 -0.49 -6.37 1.37
C ARG A 34 -1.86 -5.75 1.13
N LEU A 35 -1.90 -4.47 0.74
CA LEU A 35 -3.15 -3.76 0.44
C LEU A 35 -3.91 -4.40 -0.74
N VAL A 36 -3.21 -4.79 -1.80
CA VAL A 36 -3.84 -5.47 -2.95
C VAL A 36 -4.50 -6.78 -2.52
N LYS A 37 -3.84 -7.58 -1.66
CA LYS A 37 -4.42 -8.83 -1.13
C LYS A 37 -5.66 -8.58 -0.27
N GLU A 38 -5.65 -7.53 0.55
CA GLU A 38 -6.83 -7.14 1.34
C GLU A 38 -8.00 -6.72 0.45
N ILE A 39 -7.74 -5.96 -0.62
CA ILE A 39 -8.75 -5.55 -1.60
C ILE A 39 -9.30 -6.76 -2.35
N GLN A 40 -8.43 -7.66 -2.82
CA GLN A 40 -8.85 -8.92 -3.46
C GLN A 40 -9.77 -9.72 -2.52
N GLY A 41 -9.37 -9.92 -1.26
CA GLY A 41 -10.19 -10.62 -0.27
C GLY A 41 -11.52 -9.92 0.03
N ALA A 42 -11.57 -8.58 -0.03
CA ALA A 42 -12.81 -7.82 0.12
C ALA A 42 -13.76 -7.99 -1.08
N VAL A 43 -13.21 -8.09 -2.30
CA VAL A 43 -13.98 -8.42 -3.50
C VAL A 43 -14.51 -9.85 -3.45
N GLU A 44 -13.69 -10.82 -3.08
CA GLU A 44 -14.09 -12.23 -2.92
C GLU A 44 -15.23 -12.41 -1.91
N LYS A 45 -15.20 -11.64 -0.81
CA LYS A 45 -16.23 -11.66 0.23
C LYS A 45 -17.48 -10.84 -0.13
N GLY A 46 -17.49 -10.16 -1.28
CA GLY A 46 -18.59 -9.30 -1.71
C GLY A 46 -18.73 -7.99 -0.94
N HIS A 47 -17.72 -7.59 -0.16
CA HIS A 47 -17.69 -6.28 0.50
C HIS A 47 -17.40 -5.14 -0.49
N LEU A 48 -16.70 -5.45 -1.58
CA LEU A 48 -16.45 -4.54 -2.71
C LEU A 48 -16.93 -5.19 -3.99
N THR A 49 -17.50 -4.38 -4.90
CA THR A 49 -17.71 -4.84 -6.28
C THR A 49 -16.35 -4.97 -6.97
N PRO A 50 -16.22 -5.80 -8.02
CA PRO A 50 -14.97 -5.88 -8.80
C PRO A 50 -14.50 -4.52 -9.33
N LEU A 51 -15.45 -3.66 -9.73
CA LEU A 51 -15.15 -2.32 -10.21
C LEU A 51 -14.60 -1.40 -9.10
N ASP A 52 -15.17 -1.48 -7.90
CA ASP A 52 -14.69 -0.70 -6.76
C ASP A 52 -13.34 -1.21 -6.25
N GLY A 53 -13.12 -2.53 -6.29
CA GLY A 53 -11.80 -3.13 -6.05
C GLY A 53 -10.74 -2.60 -7.01
N ALA A 54 -11.05 -2.54 -8.32
CA ALA A 54 -10.13 -2.07 -9.34
C ALA A 54 -9.74 -0.60 -9.12
N ARG A 55 -10.73 0.25 -8.85
CA ARG A 55 -10.51 1.68 -8.54
C ARG A 55 -9.67 1.87 -7.28
N THR A 56 -9.89 1.04 -6.26
CA THR A 56 -9.14 1.10 -5.01
C THR A 56 -7.68 0.69 -5.24
N ILE A 57 -7.42 -0.36 -6.02
CA ILE A 57 -6.06 -0.75 -6.40
C ILE A 57 -5.37 0.38 -7.18
N SER A 58 -6.04 1.02 -8.14
CA SER A 58 -5.51 2.17 -8.88
C SER A 58 -5.18 3.35 -7.96
N ALA A 59 -6.04 3.65 -6.99
CA ALA A 59 -5.81 4.71 -6.02
C ALA A 59 -4.60 4.40 -5.11
N VAL A 60 -4.44 3.15 -4.67
CA VAL A 60 -3.28 2.69 -3.89
C VAL A 60 -2.00 2.85 -4.72
N ALA A 61 -2.01 2.42 -5.98
CA ALA A 61 -0.86 2.56 -6.87
C ALA A 61 -0.48 4.03 -7.09
N ALA A 62 -1.45 4.88 -7.39
CA ALA A 62 -1.24 6.31 -7.56
C ALA A 62 -0.69 7.00 -6.29
N THR A 63 -1.15 6.58 -5.11
CA THR A 63 -0.72 7.16 -3.82
C THR A 63 0.69 6.73 -3.43
N LEU A 64 1.02 5.45 -3.58
CA LEU A 64 2.31 4.93 -3.14
C LEU A 64 3.44 5.27 -4.11
N PHE A 65 3.17 5.21 -5.41
CA PHE A 65 4.17 5.36 -6.46
C PHE A 65 4.09 6.69 -7.20
N GLY A 66 3.06 7.52 -6.92
CA GLY A 66 2.97 8.90 -7.40
C GLY A 66 2.85 8.99 -8.91
N TYR A 67 1.71 8.58 -9.48
CA TYR A 67 1.42 8.61 -10.93
C TYR A 67 2.61 8.27 -11.85
N ASP A 68 3.53 7.42 -11.39
CA ASP A 68 4.64 6.98 -12.21
C ASP A 68 4.02 6.19 -13.37
N GLU A 69 4.01 6.81 -14.55
CA GLU A 69 3.28 6.28 -15.70
C GLU A 69 3.79 4.89 -16.09
N PHE A 70 5.03 4.54 -15.76
CA PHE A 70 5.55 3.19 -15.97
C PHE A 70 4.85 2.16 -15.09
N ILE A 71 4.68 2.46 -13.78
CA ILE A 71 4.02 1.55 -12.83
C ILE A 71 2.52 1.43 -13.13
N LEU A 72 1.87 2.52 -13.53
CA LEU A 72 0.46 2.50 -13.90
C LEU A 72 0.16 1.78 -15.22
N ARG A 73 1.14 1.69 -16.13
CA ARG A 73 1.01 0.93 -17.39
C ARG A 73 1.23 -0.57 -17.20
N GLU A 74 2.10 -0.96 -16.28
CA GLU A 74 2.42 -2.36 -16.02
C GLU A 74 1.44 -3.03 -15.06
N ILE A 75 0.79 -2.27 -14.17
CA ILE A 75 -0.24 -2.78 -13.27
C ILE A 75 -1.61 -2.62 -13.91
N SER A 76 -2.22 -3.74 -14.33
CA SER A 76 -3.66 -3.80 -14.63
C SER A 76 -4.42 -4.28 -13.40
N PRO A 77 -5.20 -3.40 -12.73
CA PRO A 77 -6.07 -3.78 -11.62
C PRO A 77 -7.05 -4.88 -12.00
N GLU A 78 -7.54 -4.86 -13.23
CA GLU A 78 -8.49 -5.83 -13.76
C GLU A 78 -7.84 -7.22 -13.84
N THR A 79 -6.58 -7.29 -14.28
CA THR A 79 -5.82 -8.54 -14.34
C THR A 79 -5.51 -9.08 -12.95
N LEU A 80 -5.17 -8.18 -12.01
CA LEU A 80 -4.95 -8.56 -10.61
C LEU A 80 -6.21 -9.12 -9.95
N LEU A 81 -7.38 -8.60 -10.30
CA LEU A 81 -8.66 -9.09 -9.80
C LEU A 81 -9.13 -10.36 -10.52
N ALA A 82 -8.80 -10.53 -11.80
CA ALA A 82 -9.12 -11.74 -12.56
C ALA A 82 -8.35 -12.99 -12.09
N SER A 83 -7.26 -12.80 -11.33
CA SER A 83 -6.45 -13.90 -10.79
C SER A 83 -7.07 -14.64 -9.60
N THR A 84 -8.23 -14.20 -9.10
CA THR A 84 -8.99 -15.00 -8.13
C THR A 84 -9.45 -16.29 -8.79
N PRO A 85 -9.00 -17.48 -8.33
CA PRO A 85 -9.33 -18.73 -8.97
C PRO A 85 -10.85 -18.93 -8.93
N SER A 86 -11.44 -19.02 -10.13
CA SER A 86 -12.79 -19.54 -10.32
C SER A 86 -12.88 -20.91 -9.64
N ARG A 87 -13.54 -20.94 -8.49
CA ARG A 87 -13.76 -22.15 -7.69
C ARG A 87 -14.65 -23.09 -8.52
N ARG A 88 -14.04 -24.06 -9.20
CA ARG A 88 -14.71 -25.28 -9.67
C ARG A 88 -14.71 -26.31 -8.56
#